data_AF-A0A9D5X4M2-F1
#
_entry.id   AF-A0A9D5X4M2-F1
#
_cell.length_a   1.000
_cell.length_b   1.000
_cell.length_c   1.000
_cell.angle_alpha   90.00
_cell.angle_beta   90.00
_cell.angle_gamma   90.00
#
_symmetry.space_group_name_H-M   'P 1'
#
loop_
_entity.id
_entity.type
_entity.pdbx_description
1 polymer ?
#
loop_
_entity_poly.entity_id
_entity_poly.type
_entity_poly.pdbx_seq_one_letter_code
_entity_poly.pdbx_strand_id
1 'polypeptide(L)'
;TCFDGVTDAGPAIILMVGIGILYLAVTNPTVKAVLNPFLLGIMPQNLIAYIVFFAVLSPLALYRGPMNMFGLGSGIAALIIGLNTLNPLAVMGAFLAAERIQAGGDPTNTQNVWTANFCEVDVNTVTRKMLPYLWAVSIFGVILSGVLYF
;
A
#
# COMPACT_ATOMS: atom_id res chain seq x y z
N THR A 1 19.98 -10.16 -22.59
CA THR A 1 20.77 -8.99 -23.07
C THR A 1 20.19 -7.71 -22.48
N CYS A 2 20.83 -6.54 -22.63
CA CYS A 2 20.22 -5.27 -22.18
C CYS A 2 18.88 -4.98 -22.85
N PHE A 3 18.66 -5.49 -24.07
CA PHE A 3 17.40 -5.39 -24.80
C PHE A 3 16.27 -6.14 -24.08
N ASP A 4 16.51 -7.41 -23.72
CA ASP A 4 15.53 -8.23 -23.00
C ASP A 4 15.18 -7.63 -21.63
N GLY A 5 16.17 -7.07 -20.93
CA GLY A 5 15.95 -6.41 -19.63
C GLY A 5 15.06 -5.17 -19.71
N VAL A 6 15.11 -4.42 -20.81
CA VAL A 6 14.21 -3.27 -21.03
C VAL A 6 12.80 -3.75 -21.39
N THR A 7 12.68 -4.81 -22.19
CA THR A 7 11.38 -5.42 -22.52
C THR A 7 10.68 -5.95 -21.27
N ASP A 8 11.41 -6.62 -20.37
CA ASP A 8 10.87 -7.14 -19.11
C ASP A 8 10.48 -6.03 -18.12
N ALA A 9 11.14 -4.88 -18.18
CA ALA A 9 10.82 -3.71 -17.34
C ALA A 9 9.63 -2.88 -17.86
N GLY A 10 9.27 -3.02 -19.14
CA GLY A 10 8.21 -2.24 -19.80
C GLY A 10 6.87 -2.21 -19.04
N PRO A 11 6.31 -3.35 -18.61
CA PRO A 11 5.07 -3.39 -17.84
C PRO A 11 5.15 -2.60 -16.51
N ALA A 12 6.28 -2.69 -15.82
CA ALA A 12 6.49 -1.98 -14.55
C ALA A 12 6.55 -0.46 -14.77
N ILE A 13 7.21 0.00 -15.84
CA ILE A 13 7.28 1.43 -16.19
C ILE A 13 5.88 1.97 -16.52
N ILE A 14 5.10 1.26 -17.33
CA ILE A 14 3.73 1.66 -17.69
C ILE A 14 2.84 1.75 -16.44
N LEU A 15 2.96 0.78 -15.53
CA LEU A 15 2.24 0.78 -14.26
C LEU A 15 2.60 2.01 -13.40
N MET A 16 3.89 2.35 -13.29
CA MET A 16 4.34 3.52 -12.51
C MET A 16 3.83 4.83 -13.10
N VAL A 17 3.78 4.96 -14.43
CA VAL A 17 3.16 6.10 -15.11
C VAL A 17 1.66 6.18 -14.79
N GLY A 18 0.95 5.04 -14.85
CA GLY A 18 -0.47 4.98 -14.49
C GLY A 18 -0.75 5.41 -13.05
N ILE A 19 0.08 4.98 -12.11
CA ILE A 19 -0.01 5.40 -10.70
C ILE A 19 0.22 6.90 -10.56
N GLY A 20 1.18 7.47 -11.30
CA GLY A 20 1.43 8.92 -11.31
C GLY A 20 0.23 9.73 -11.81
N ILE A 21 -0.43 9.28 -12.88
CA ILE A 21 -1.66 9.90 -13.40
C ILE A 21 -2.77 9.87 -12.35
N LEU A 22 -2.95 8.71 -11.70
CA LEU A 22 -3.96 8.51 -10.67
C LEU A 22 -3.71 9.38 -9.43
N TYR A 23 -2.44 9.50 -9.01
CA TYR A 23 -2.03 10.38 -7.92
C TYR A 23 -2.39 11.85 -8.22
N LEU A 24 -2.11 12.32 -9.43
CA LEU A 24 -2.49 13.68 -9.86
C LEU A 24 -4.00 13.88 -9.89
N ALA A 25 -4.76 12.87 -10.33
CA ALA A 25 -6.22 12.92 -10.34
C ALA A 25 -6.81 12.99 -8.93
N VAL A 26 -6.34 12.16 -8.00
CA VAL A 26 -6.81 12.13 -6.60
C VAL A 26 -6.40 13.38 -5.83
N THR A 27 -5.25 13.98 -6.17
CA THR A 27 -4.78 15.21 -5.53
C THR A 27 -5.39 16.49 -6.12
N ASN A 28 -6.23 16.38 -7.16
CA ASN A 28 -6.94 17.50 -7.75
C ASN A 28 -7.91 18.15 -6.74
N PRO A 29 -8.01 19.50 -6.68
CA PRO A 29 -8.88 20.20 -5.72
C PRO A 29 -10.35 19.76 -5.73
N THR A 30 -10.89 19.45 -6.90
CA THR A 30 -12.30 19.03 -7.04
C THR A 30 -12.54 17.66 -6.42
N VAL A 31 -11.60 16.73 -6.58
CA VAL A 31 -11.67 15.38 -6.02
C VAL A 31 -11.43 15.41 -4.50
N LYS A 32 -10.46 16.23 -4.07
CA LYS A 32 -10.21 16.52 -2.65
C LYS A 32 -11.46 17.00 -1.92
N ALA A 33 -12.21 17.94 -2.50
CA ALA A 33 -13.39 18.50 -1.87
C ALA A 33 -14.46 17.43 -1.55
N VAL A 34 -14.56 16.39 -2.36
CA VAL A 34 -15.50 15.28 -2.15
C VAL A 34 -14.95 14.23 -1.19
N LEU A 35 -13.64 13.91 -1.28
CA LEU A 35 -13.02 12.88 -0.46
C LEU A 35 -12.73 13.32 0.98
N ASN A 36 -12.39 14.60 1.19
CA ASN A 36 -12.05 15.14 2.51
C ASN A 36 -13.12 14.89 3.60
N PRO A 37 -14.42 15.20 3.40
CA PRO A 37 -15.43 14.96 4.44
C PRO A 37 -15.63 13.47 4.73
N PHE A 38 -15.47 12.60 3.73
CA PHE A 38 -15.53 11.15 3.91
C PHE A 38 -14.34 10.65 4.75
N LEU A 39 -13.13 11.09 4.41
CA LEU A 39 -11.91 10.74 5.13
C LEU A 39 -11.97 11.22 6.58
N LEU A 40 -12.43 12.45 6.83
CA LEU A 40 -12.60 12.98 8.19
C LEU A 40 -13.55 12.13 9.05
N GLY A 41 -14.59 11.54 8.45
CA GLY A 41 -15.52 10.67 9.17
C GLY A 41 -14.97 9.30 9.56
N ILE A 42 -13.95 8.81 8.84
CA ILE A 42 -13.38 7.47 9.05
C ILE A 42 -12.01 7.49 9.72
N MET A 43 -11.35 8.65 9.79
CA MET A 43 -10.00 8.74 10.36
C MET A 43 -10.02 8.45 11.87
N PRO A 44 -9.13 7.57 12.36
CA PRO A 44 -9.10 7.18 13.76
C PRO A 44 -8.59 8.32 14.64
N GLN A 45 -9.25 8.55 15.77
CA GLN A 45 -8.87 9.59 16.75
C GLN A 45 -8.04 9.07 17.94
N ASN A 46 -8.03 7.76 18.15
CA ASN A 46 -7.34 7.10 19.27
C ASN A 46 -6.31 6.10 18.76
N LEU A 47 -5.24 5.89 19.53
CA LEU A 47 -4.15 4.96 19.20
C LEU A 47 -4.66 3.55 18.85
N ILE A 48 -5.56 3.00 19.68
CA ILE A 48 -6.13 1.67 19.45
C ILE A 48 -6.94 1.63 18.15
N ALA A 49 -7.73 2.68 17.89
CA ALA A 49 -8.51 2.79 16.66
C ALA A 49 -7.59 2.88 15.43
N TYR A 50 -6.47 3.60 15.53
CA TYR A 50 -5.44 3.65 14.49
C TYR A 50 -4.85 2.28 14.22
N ILE A 51 -4.43 1.56 15.26
CA ILE A 51 -3.84 0.23 15.11
C ILE A 51 -4.84 -0.71 14.42
N VAL A 52 -6.09 -0.76 14.90
CA VAL A 52 -7.12 -1.64 14.33
C VAL A 52 -7.46 -1.24 12.90
N PHE A 53 -7.61 0.07 12.62
CA PHE A 53 -7.95 0.58 11.29
C PHE A 53 -6.89 0.18 10.26
N PHE A 54 -5.63 0.50 10.52
CA PHE A 54 -4.54 0.20 9.59
C PHE A 54 -4.21 -1.30 9.53
N ALA A 55 -4.34 -2.04 10.64
CA ALA A 55 -4.18 -3.50 10.65
C ALA A 55 -5.22 -4.23 9.81
N VAL A 56 -6.50 -3.85 9.91
CA VAL A 56 -7.58 -4.50 9.15
C VAL A 56 -7.51 -4.14 7.68
N LEU A 57 -7.12 -2.90 7.35
CA LEU A 57 -7.01 -2.45 5.97
C LEU A 57 -5.69 -2.85 5.29
N SER A 58 -4.66 -3.23 6.03
CA SER A 58 -3.33 -3.53 5.46
C SER A 58 -3.34 -4.59 4.33
N PRO A 59 -4.20 -5.64 4.32
CA PRO A 59 -4.26 -6.58 3.18
C PRO A 59 -4.68 -5.93 1.86
N LEU A 60 -5.35 -4.78 1.90
CA LEU A 60 -5.70 -3.99 0.70
C LEU A 60 -4.48 -3.33 0.04
N ALA A 61 -3.26 -3.56 0.56
CA ALA A 61 -2.02 -3.16 -0.12
C ALA A 61 -1.69 -4.07 -1.32
N LEU A 62 -2.27 -5.29 -1.38
CA LEU A 62 -2.10 -6.20 -2.51
C LEU A 62 -2.62 -5.58 -3.81
N TYR A 63 -2.04 -5.98 -4.94
CA TYR A 63 -2.38 -5.48 -6.27
C TYR A 63 -2.32 -3.95 -6.40
N ARG A 64 -1.39 -3.29 -5.72
CA ARG A 64 -1.24 -1.81 -5.78
C ARG A 64 -2.49 -1.06 -5.29
N GLY A 65 -3.26 -1.67 -4.39
CA GLY A 65 -4.51 -1.14 -3.85
C GLY A 65 -4.35 0.10 -2.94
N PRO A 66 -5.45 0.53 -2.27
CA PRO A 66 -5.52 1.82 -1.58
C PRO A 66 -4.59 1.95 -0.36
N MET A 67 -4.07 0.85 0.17
CA MET A 67 -3.12 0.86 1.29
C MET A 67 -1.66 0.74 0.85
N ASN A 68 -1.40 0.76 -0.46
CA ASN A 68 -0.08 0.63 -1.01
C ASN A 68 0.52 1.99 -1.37
N MET A 69 1.66 2.33 -0.74
CA MET A 69 2.37 3.59 -1.00
C MET A 69 2.88 3.70 -2.44
N PHE A 70 3.20 2.57 -3.08
CA PHE A 70 3.62 2.53 -4.49
C PHE A 70 2.45 2.22 -5.43
N GLY A 71 1.26 2.74 -5.10
CA GLY A 71 0.00 2.54 -5.82
C GLY A 71 -0.96 3.69 -5.51
N LEU A 72 -2.27 3.40 -5.49
CA LEU A 72 -3.30 4.40 -5.16
C LEU A 72 -3.18 4.94 -3.72
N GLY A 73 -2.52 4.20 -2.82
CA GLY A 73 -2.28 4.62 -1.45
C GLY A 73 -1.38 5.85 -1.29
N SER A 74 -0.51 6.16 -2.26
CA SER A 74 0.25 7.43 -2.25
C SER A 74 -0.69 8.66 -2.24
N GLY A 75 -1.74 8.62 -3.05
CA GLY A 75 -2.74 9.68 -3.13
C GLY A 75 -3.54 9.78 -1.84
N ILE A 76 -4.01 8.65 -1.31
CA ILE A 76 -4.76 8.60 -0.05
C ILE A 76 -3.91 9.11 1.12
N ALA A 77 -2.65 8.68 1.22
CA ALA A 77 -1.76 9.13 2.28
C ALA A 77 -1.51 10.65 2.20
N ALA A 78 -1.32 11.20 0.99
CA ALA A 78 -1.21 12.64 0.78
C ALA A 78 -2.49 13.39 1.19
N LEU A 79 -3.68 12.81 0.96
CA LEU A 79 -4.95 13.37 1.44
C LEU A 79 -5.02 13.36 2.97
N ILE A 80 -4.71 12.24 3.62
CA ILE A 80 -4.76 12.12 5.09
C ILE A 80 -3.79 13.12 5.75
N ILE A 81 -2.57 13.23 5.23
CA ILE A 81 -1.58 14.22 5.69
C ILE A 81 -2.11 15.65 5.50
N GLY A 82 -2.72 15.95 4.35
CA GLY A 82 -3.32 17.25 4.08
C GLY A 82 -4.48 17.63 5.00
N LEU A 83 -5.16 16.65 5.61
CA LEU A 83 -6.23 16.87 6.57
C LEU A 83 -5.72 17.24 7.99
N ASN A 84 -4.42 17.07 8.27
CA ASN A 84 -3.79 17.33 9.58
C ASN A 84 -4.49 16.62 10.76
N THR A 85 -5.15 15.49 10.51
CA THR A 85 -5.85 14.70 11.54
C THR A 85 -4.92 13.78 12.30
N LEU A 86 -3.84 13.34 11.66
CA LEU A 86 -2.85 12.41 12.19
C LEU A 86 -1.44 12.95 11.92
N ASN A 87 -0.49 12.58 12.78
CA ASN A 87 0.92 12.89 12.56
C ASN A 87 1.36 12.27 11.21
N PRO A 88 1.95 13.05 10.29
CA PRO A 88 2.41 12.55 9.00
C PRO A 88 3.36 11.35 9.12
N LEU A 89 4.17 11.30 10.17
CA LEU A 89 5.06 10.18 10.44
C LEU A 89 4.30 8.89 10.79
N ALA A 90 3.22 8.99 11.57
CA ALA A 90 2.35 7.85 11.88
C ALA A 90 1.63 7.36 10.62
N VAL A 91 1.14 8.28 9.77
CA VAL A 91 0.49 7.89 8.50
C VAL A 91 1.49 7.15 7.61
N MET A 92 2.67 7.74 7.38
CA MET A 92 3.72 7.11 6.57
C MET A 92 4.16 5.76 7.15
N GLY A 93 4.34 5.68 8.47
CA GLY A 93 4.71 4.43 9.14
C GLY A 93 3.67 3.32 8.97
N ALA A 94 2.37 3.64 9.03
CA ALA A 94 1.31 2.66 8.75
C ALA A 94 1.29 2.21 7.28
N PHE A 95 1.46 3.13 6.32
CA PHE A 95 1.51 2.77 4.90
C PHE A 95 2.75 1.93 4.57
N LEU A 96 3.91 2.22 5.17
CA LEU A 96 5.14 1.41 5.06
C LEU A 96 4.98 0.05 5.74
N ALA A 97 4.22 -0.03 6.82
CA ALA A 97 3.90 -1.30 7.47
C ALA A 97 2.97 -2.15 6.59
N ALA A 98 1.96 -1.56 5.95
CA ALA A 98 1.09 -2.22 4.98
C ALA A 98 1.87 -2.67 3.73
N GLU A 99 2.88 -1.90 3.32
CA GLU A 99 3.76 -2.23 2.21
C GLU A 99 4.49 -3.56 2.40
N ARG A 100 4.73 -4.03 3.64
CA ARG A 100 5.36 -5.35 3.87
C ARG A 100 4.54 -6.51 3.30
N ILE A 101 3.22 -6.37 3.26
CA ILE A 101 2.33 -7.34 2.60
C ILE A 101 2.53 -7.29 1.09
N GLN A 102 2.64 -6.09 0.52
CA GLN A 102 2.88 -5.95 -0.91
C GLN A 102 4.27 -6.48 -1.29
N ALA A 103 5.33 -5.97 -0.66
CA ALA A 103 6.70 -6.28 -1.00
C ALA A 103 7.00 -7.79 -0.99
N GLY A 104 6.43 -8.51 -0.01
CA GLY A 104 6.62 -9.96 0.12
C GLY A 104 5.62 -10.81 -0.66
N GLY A 105 4.35 -10.39 -0.76
CA GLY A 105 3.26 -11.30 -1.14
C GLY A 105 2.48 -10.91 -2.38
N ASP A 106 2.66 -9.70 -2.93
CA ASP A 106 1.86 -9.23 -4.06
C ASP A 106 2.17 -10.05 -5.33
N PRO A 107 1.15 -10.63 -5.98
CA PRO A 107 1.33 -11.38 -7.23
C PRO A 107 1.75 -10.49 -8.40
N THR A 108 1.61 -9.16 -8.28
CA THR A 108 2.09 -8.21 -9.30
C THR A 108 3.60 -7.95 -9.22
N ASN A 109 4.28 -8.44 -8.16
CA ASN A 109 5.73 -8.27 -8.02
C ASN A 109 6.49 -9.34 -8.82
N THR A 110 7.42 -8.88 -9.65
CA THR A 110 8.17 -9.74 -10.57
C THR A 110 8.92 -10.86 -9.86
N GLN A 111 9.50 -10.61 -8.68
CA GLN A 111 10.17 -11.67 -7.91
C GLN A 111 9.23 -12.83 -7.53
N ASN A 112 7.96 -12.54 -7.26
CA ASN A 112 6.98 -13.55 -6.87
C ASN A 112 6.53 -14.37 -8.08
N VAL A 113 6.39 -13.71 -9.24
CA VAL A 113 6.09 -14.39 -10.51
C VAL A 113 7.22 -15.33 -10.91
N TRP A 114 8.47 -14.89 -10.82
CA TRP A 114 9.63 -15.74 -11.12
C TRP A 114 9.76 -16.93 -10.19
N THR A 115 9.57 -16.72 -8.88
CA THR A 115 9.64 -17.79 -7.89
C THR A 115 8.53 -18.81 -8.09
N ALA A 116 7.30 -18.35 -8.38
CA ALA A 116 6.17 -19.23 -8.66
C ALA A 116 6.36 -20.03 -9.95
N ASN A 117 6.87 -19.39 -11.02
CA ASN A 117 7.19 -20.06 -12.28
C ASN A 117 8.29 -21.12 -12.11
N PHE A 118 9.33 -20.83 -11.33
CA PHE A 118 10.39 -21.80 -11.02
C PHE A 118 9.87 -23.02 -10.24
N CYS A 119 8.94 -22.78 -9.31
CA CYS A 119 8.31 -23.82 -8.51
C CYS A 119 7.11 -24.50 -9.21
N GLU A 120 6.78 -24.11 -10.45
CA GLU A 120 5.62 -24.60 -11.22
C GLU A 120 4.29 -24.51 -10.47
N VAL A 121 4.12 -23.46 -9.66
CA VAL A 121 2.90 -23.20 -8.89
C VAL A 121 2.26 -21.87 -9.30
N ASP A 122 0.96 -21.75 -9.07
CA ASP A 122 0.26 -20.49 -9.29
C ASP A 122 0.70 -19.41 -8.28
N VAL A 123 0.95 -18.19 -8.78
CA VAL A 123 1.42 -17.05 -7.96
C VAL A 123 0.44 -16.72 -6.84
N ASN A 124 -0.87 -16.77 -7.09
CA ASN A 124 -1.86 -16.45 -6.07
C ASN A 124 -1.88 -17.50 -4.95
N THR A 125 -1.49 -18.74 -5.26
CA THR A 125 -1.31 -19.79 -4.25
C THR A 125 -0.15 -19.46 -3.31
N VAL A 126 0.95 -18.91 -3.84
CA VAL A 126 2.07 -18.41 -3.04
C VAL A 126 1.63 -17.23 -2.18
N THR A 127 0.97 -16.23 -2.78
CA THR A 127 0.41 -15.07 -2.07
C THR A 127 -0.48 -15.48 -0.91
N ARG A 128 -1.44 -16.39 -1.15
CA ARG A 128 -2.40 -16.83 -0.14
C ARG A 128 -1.71 -17.54 1.03
N LYS A 129 -0.64 -18.30 0.78
CA LYS A 129 0.14 -18.96 1.83
C LYS A 129 0.99 -17.96 2.64
N MET A 130 1.53 -16.93 2.00
CA MET A 130 2.37 -15.92 2.67
C MET A 130 1.55 -14.85 3.39
N LEU A 131 0.31 -14.61 2.95
CA LEU A 131 -0.54 -13.53 3.44
C LEU A 131 -0.70 -13.49 4.97
N PRO A 132 -0.99 -14.61 5.68
CA PRO A 132 -1.14 -14.56 7.15
C PRO A 132 0.14 -14.12 7.86
N TYR A 133 1.31 -14.55 7.38
CA TYR A 133 2.60 -14.20 7.96
C TYR A 133 2.95 -12.74 7.70
N LEU A 134 2.77 -12.27 6.47
CA LEU A 134 3.02 -10.89 6.10
C LEU A 134 2.04 -9.94 6.80
N TRP A 135 0.80 -10.39 7.01
CA TRP A 135 -0.18 -9.64 7.75
C TRP A 135 0.22 -9.47 9.22
N ALA A 136 0.70 -10.53 9.88
CA ALA A 136 1.24 -10.43 11.23
C ALA A 136 2.43 -9.45 11.34
N VAL A 137 3.34 -9.49 10.37
CA VAL A 137 4.47 -8.53 10.29
C VAL A 137 3.97 -7.10 10.10
N SER A 138 2.95 -6.91 9.25
CA SER A 138 2.33 -5.60 9.02
C SER A 138 1.67 -5.05 10.29
N ILE A 139 0.94 -5.88 11.02
CA ILE A 139 0.33 -5.51 12.31
C ILE A 139 1.40 -5.05 13.30
N PHE A 140 2.52 -5.77 13.40
CA PHE A 140 3.63 -5.36 14.25
C PHE A 140 4.21 -4.00 13.83
N GLY A 141 4.38 -3.77 12.52
CA GLY A 141 4.82 -2.48 11.99
C GLY A 141 3.85 -1.33 12.29
N VAL A 142 2.54 -1.57 12.18
CA VAL A 142 1.50 -0.59 12.52
C VAL A 142 1.51 -0.27 14.01
N ILE A 143 1.66 -1.28 14.88
CA ILE A 143 1.77 -1.08 16.33
C ILE A 143 2.99 -0.22 16.66
N LEU A 144 4.16 -0.55 16.10
CA LEU A 144 5.38 0.22 16.32
C LEU A 144 5.22 1.67 15.84
N SER A 145 4.64 1.87 14.66
CA SER A 145 4.33 3.19 14.12
C SER A 145 3.38 3.98 15.04
N GLY A 146 2.33 3.34 15.54
CA GLY A 146 1.39 3.95 16.47
C GLY A 146 2.06 4.36 17.79
N VAL A 147 2.85 3.47 18.40
CA VAL A 147 3.50 3.75 19.69
C VAL A 147 4.55 4.86 19.59
N LEU A 148 5.27 4.95 18.47
CA LEU A 148 6.35 5.92 18.30
C LEU A 148 5.87 7.29 17.81
N TYR A 149 4.80 7.35 17.02
CA TYR A 149 4.46 8.55 16.24
C TYR A 149 3.01 9.05 16.38
N PHE A 150 2.10 8.30 17.01
CA PHE A 150 0.71 8.71 17.20
C PHE A 150 0.56 9.79 18.29
#